data_AF-A0A208ZUL2-F1
#
_entry.id   AF-A0A208ZUL2-F1
#
_cell.length_a   1.000
_cell.length_b   1.000
_cell.length_c   1.000
_cell.angle_alpha   90.00
_cell.angle_beta   90.00
_cell.angle_gamma   90.00
#
_symmetry.space_group_name_H-M   'P 1'
#
loop_
_entity.id
_entity.type
_entity.pdbx_description
1 polymer ?
#
loop_
_entity_poly.entity_id
_entity_poly.type
_entity_poly.pdbx_seq_one_letter_code
_entity_poly.pdbx_strand_id
1 'polypeptide(L)'
;MTKTIRAGLLLAGMTLFSATTQAVLLDQQWGKWYGNISGMEFEINTPNAAGEVLTLTCTSGKLAVAYSVPTKDYRVSSQTGLAEPGLNINGTNHPLDETAFTALKAAGEKGVIKITSMNSAISKKFSAKGLGDALADSTWQDCISH
;
A
#
# COMPACT_ATOMS: atom_id res chain seq x y z
N MET A 1 11.85 -34.38 72.23
CA MET A 1 10.41 -34.60 71.97
C MET A 1 9.75 -33.23 71.92
N THR A 2 9.03 -32.73 70.91
CA THR A 2 8.76 -33.11 69.52
C THR A 2 8.28 -31.80 68.87
N LYS A 3 8.82 -31.43 67.71
CA LYS A 3 8.46 -30.24 66.92
C LYS A 3 7.05 -30.39 66.34
N THR A 4 6.28 -29.31 66.29
CA THR A 4 5.13 -29.19 65.39
C THR A 4 5.31 -27.96 64.51
N ILE A 5 5.69 -28.21 63.25
CA ILE A 5 5.77 -27.22 62.18
C ILE A 5 4.37 -27.15 61.54
N ARG A 6 3.70 -25.99 61.58
CA ARG A 6 2.54 -25.72 60.73
C ARG A 6 3.05 -25.12 59.42
N ALA A 7 2.96 -25.89 58.35
CA ALA A 7 3.24 -25.45 56.99
C ALA A 7 2.15 -24.47 56.53
N GLY A 8 2.49 -23.19 56.43
CA GLY A 8 1.68 -22.19 55.75
C GLY A 8 2.11 -22.11 54.29
N LEU A 9 1.35 -22.74 53.40
CA LEU A 9 1.51 -22.64 51.96
C LEU A 9 0.88 -21.31 51.51
N LEU A 10 1.69 -20.28 51.22
CA LEU A 10 1.23 -19.06 50.55
C LEU A 10 1.65 -19.13 49.09
N LEU A 11 0.69 -19.43 48.21
CA LEU A 11 0.86 -19.39 46.77
C LEU A 11 1.23 -17.96 46.34
N ALA A 12 2.41 -17.81 45.73
CA ALA A 12 2.78 -16.61 44.99
C ALA A 12 1.96 -16.54 43.70
N GLY A 13 1.00 -15.62 43.64
CA GLY A 13 0.26 -15.30 42.42
C GLY A 13 1.18 -14.65 41.40
N MET A 14 1.61 -15.40 40.39
CA MET A 14 2.21 -14.80 39.18
C MET A 14 1.09 -14.18 38.36
N THR A 15 0.94 -12.86 38.45
CA THR A 15 0.15 -12.10 37.47
C THR A 15 0.89 -12.15 36.14
N LEU A 16 0.46 -13.04 35.24
CA LEU A 16 0.88 -13.00 33.85
C LEU A 16 0.29 -11.74 33.23
N PHE A 17 1.09 -10.67 33.14
CA PHE A 17 0.76 -9.55 32.29
C PHE A 17 0.83 -10.05 30.85
N SER A 18 -0.32 -10.40 30.28
CA SER A 18 -0.46 -10.62 28.85
C SER A 18 -0.18 -9.28 28.17
N ALA A 19 1.07 -9.07 27.74
CA ALA A 19 1.38 -8.04 26.76
C ALA A 19 0.60 -8.39 25.49
N THR A 20 -0.53 -7.73 25.28
CA THR A 20 -1.19 -7.77 23.98
C THR A 20 -0.27 -7.03 23.02
N THR A 21 0.60 -7.75 22.33
CA THR A 21 1.26 -7.28 21.12
C THR A 21 0.15 -6.97 20.12
N GLN A 22 -0.35 -5.73 20.16
CA GLN A 22 -1.03 -5.15 19.02
C GLN A 22 0.06 -5.09 17.95
N ALA A 23 0.02 -6.01 16.98
CA ALA A 23 0.86 -5.93 15.81
C ALA A 23 0.46 -4.64 15.09
N VAL A 24 1.16 -3.55 15.41
CA VAL A 24 1.19 -2.36 14.59
C VAL A 24 1.83 -2.84 13.30
N LEU A 25 1.02 -3.18 12.29
CA LEU A 25 1.50 -3.28 10.93
C LEU A 25 1.98 -1.88 10.58
N LEU A 26 3.28 -1.64 10.79
CA LEU A 26 3.94 -0.45 10.33
C LEU A 26 3.85 -0.53 8.80
N ASP A 27 3.09 0.38 8.20
CA ASP A 27 3.14 0.56 6.75
C ASP A 27 4.61 0.68 6.35
N GLN A 28 5.04 -0.16 5.42
CA GLN A 28 6.37 -0.08 4.85
C GLN A 28 6.45 1.23 4.06
N GLN A 29 7.63 1.85 4.05
CA GLN A 29 7.84 3.14 3.40
C GLN A 29 9.02 3.08 2.42
N TRP A 30 8.78 3.55 1.19
CA TRP A 30 9.79 3.72 0.16
C TRP A 30 9.70 5.14 -0.39
N GLY A 31 10.50 6.05 0.16
CA GLY A 31 10.48 7.46 -0.22
C GLY A 31 9.12 8.11 0.05
N LYS A 32 8.32 8.32 -1.00
CA LYS A 32 6.97 8.90 -0.95
C LYS A 32 5.84 7.87 -1.01
N TRP A 33 6.19 6.59 -1.04
CA TRP A 33 5.24 5.48 -1.11
C TRP A 33 5.13 4.77 0.23
N TYR A 34 3.91 4.38 0.57
CA TYR A 34 3.55 3.76 1.84
C TYR A 34 2.63 2.58 1.60
N GLY A 35 2.71 1.53 2.41
CA GLY A 35 1.72 0.45 2.42
C GLY A 35 2.34 -0.91 2.63
N ASN A 36 1.78 -1.92 1.97
CA ASN A 36 2.20 -3.30 2.17
C ASN A 36 2.40 -4.03 0.83
N ILE A 37 3.44 -4.86 0.81
CA ILE A 37 3.76 -5.78 -0.27
C ILE A 37 3.92 -7.15 0.39
N SER A 38 3.10 -8.11 -0.04
CA SER A 38 3.05 -9.44 0.55
C SER A 38 2.95 -10.50 -0.53
N GLY A 39 4.06 -11.23 -0.75
CA GLY A 39 4.14 -12.25 -1.77
C GLY A 39 3.81 -11.68 -3.15
N MET A 40 2.69 -12.12 -3.72
CA MET A 40 2.24 -11.74 -5.06
C MET A 40 1.32 -10.52 -5.08
N GLU A 41 0.94 -9.97 -3.93
CA GLU A 41 -0.02 -8.87 -3.83
C GLU A 41 0.61 -7.63 -3.20
N PHE A 42 0.12 -6.46 -3.63
CA PHE A 42 0.45 -5.21 -2.97
C PHE A 42 -0.70 -4.23 -2.92
N GLU A 43 -0.67 -3.40 -1.89
CA GLU A 43 -1.41 -2.16 -1.83
C GLU A 43 -0.48 -1.07 -1.32
N ILE A 44 -0.09 -0.17 -2.22
CA ILE A 44 0.79 0.96 -1.91
C ILE A 44 0.14 2.26 -2.33
N ASN A 45 0.39 3.32 -1.58
CA ASN A 45 -0.20 4.63 -1.82
C ASN A 45 0.82 5.75 -1.69
N THR A 46 0.50 6.87 -2.32
CA THR A 46 1.29 8.10 -2.22
C THR A 46 0.37 9.33 -2.19
N PRO A 47 0.53 10.23 -1.21
CA PRO A 47 -0.13 11.53 -1.22
C PRO A 47 0.62 12.52 -2.12
N ASN A 48 -0.09 13.50 -2.68
CA ASN A 48 0.53 14.65 -3.32
C ASN A 48 0.30 15.96 -2.56
N ALA A 49 0.94 17.04 -3.01
CA ALA A 49 0.87 18.35 -2.38
C ALA A 49 -0.53 19.01 -2.46
N ALA A 50 -1.43 18.50 -3.28
CA ALA A 50 -2.81 18.97 -3.39
C ALA A 50 -3.76 18.27 -2.39
N GLY A 51 -3.24 17.39 -1.53
CA GLY A 51 -4.05 16.61 -0.59
C GLY A 51 -4.83 15.48 -1.28
N GLU A 52 -4.39 15.06 -2.47
CA GLU A 52 -4.91 13.89 -3.17
C GLU A 52 -4.07 12.66 -2.82
N VAL A 53 -4.67 11.48 -2.93
CA VAL A 53 -4.00 10.18 -2.71
C VAL A 53 -4.21 9.28 -3.93
N LEU A 54 -3.11 8.73 -4.43
CA LEU A 54 -3.08 7.63 -5.38
C LEU A 54 -2.81 6.35 -4.61
N THR A 55 -3.64 5.34 -4.79
CA THR A 55 -3.39 3.96 -4.34
C THR A 55 -3.24 3.07 -5.57
N LEU A 56 -2.15 2.33 -5.64
CA LEU A 56 -1.94 1.22 -6.56
C LEU A 56 -2.21 -0.07 -5.81
N THR A 57 -3.05 -0.91 -6.40
CA THR A 57 -3.35 -2.23 -5.87
C THR A 57 -3.05 -3.27 -6.93
N CYS A 58 -2.42 -4.34 -6.51
CA CYS A 58 -2.20 -5.53 -7.31
C CYS A 58 -2.70 -6.71 -6.48
N THR A 59 -3.88 -7.19 -6.85
CA THR A 59 -4.58 -8.29 -6.17
C THR A 59 -5.60 -8.87 -7.16
N SER A 60 -5.96 -10.14 -6.97
CA SER A 60 -7.04 -10.78 -7.73
C SER A 60 -6.86 -10.69 -9.25
N GLY A 61 -5.62 -10.83 -9.73
CA GLY A 61 -5.33 -10.95 -11.15
C GLY A 61 -5.23 -9.63 -11.93
N LYS A 62 -5.16 -8.46 -11.27
CA LYS A 62 -5.17 -7.16 -11.96
C LYS A 62 -4.44 -6.05 -11.21
N LEU A 63 -3.83 -5.15 -11.99
CA LEU A 63 -3.41 -3.83 -11.51
C LEU A 63 -4.62 -2.89 -11.48
N ALA A 64 -4.89 -2.32 -10.32
CA ALA A 64 -5.96 -1.36 -10.10
C ALA A 64 -5.40 -0.05 -9.53
N VAL A 65 -6.14 1.02 -9.77
CA VAL A 65 -5.83 2.35 -9.22
C VAL A 65 -7.03 2.90 -8.50
N ALA A 66 -6.80 3.51 -7.36
CA ALA A 66 -7.79 4.33 -6.67
C ALA A 66 -7.27 5.75 -6.50
N TYR A 67 -8.18 6.70 -6.68
CA TYR A 67 -7.97 8.13 -6.50
C TYR A 67 -8.85 8.60 -5.37
N SER A 68 -8.30 9.36 -4.44
CA SER A 68 -9.11 10.01 -3.39
C SER A 68 -8.63 11.41 -3.05
N VAL A 69 -9.56 12.20 -2.52
CA VAL A 69 -9.30 13.51 -1.93
C VAL A 69 -9.93 13.49 -0.53
N PRO A 70 -9.19 13.06 0.50
CA PRO A 70 -9.75 12.81 1.83
C PRO A 70 -10.48 14.02 2.43
N THR A 71 -9.98 15.24 2.19
CA THR A 71 -10.61 16.48 2.67
C THR A 71 -11.96 16.79 2.04
N LYS A 72 -12.32 16.09 0.96
CA LYS A 72 -13.60 16.24 0.24
C LYS A 72 -14.48 14.99 0.32
N ASP A 73 -14.07 13.99 1.12
CA ASP A 73 -14.73 12.68 1.18
C ASP A 73 -14.99 12.06 -0.22
N TYR A 74 -14.04 12.28 -1.14
CA TYR A 74 -14.16 11.82 -2.52
C TYR A 74 -13.22 10.65 -2.76
N ARG A 75 -13.76 9.55 -3.32
CA ARG A 75 -12.98 8.38 -3.74
C ARG A 75 -13.60 7.74 -4.98
N VAL A 76 -12.76 7.37 -5.94
CA VAL A 76 -13.13 6.57 -7.12
C VAL A 76 -12.01 5.58 -7.41
N SER A 77 -12.34 4.46 -8.06
CA SER A 77 -11.33 3.48 -8.50
C SER A 77 -11.59 2.97 -9.91
N SER A 78 -10.57 2.36 -10.50
CA SER A 78 -10.67 1.61 -11.76
C SER A 78 -11.71 0.49 -11.71
N GLN A 79 -12.14 0.07 -10.52
CA GLN A 79 -13.11 -1.00 -10.33
C GLN A 79 -14.55 -0.48 -10.11
N THR A 80 -14.72 0.79 -9.75
CA THR A 80 -16.00 1.29 -9.23
C THR A 80 -16.48 2.62 -9.81
N GLY A 81 -15.68 3.31 -10.63
CA GLY A 81 -16.16 4.60 -11.17
C GLY A 81 -15.28 5.36 -12.17
N LEU A 82 -14.06 4.89 -12.48
CA LEU A 82 -13.25 5.52 -13.54
C LEU A 82 -13.61 4.93 -14.91
N ALA A 83 -14.02 5.78 -15.84
CA ALA A 83 -14.18 5.41 -17.25
C ALA A 83 -12.81 5.33 -17.93
N GLU A 84 -12.49 4.19 -18.56
CA GLU A 84 -11.20 3.93 -19.21
C GLU A 84 -10.00 4.35 -18.32
N PRO A 85 -9.82 3.71 -17.16
CA PRO A 85 -8.80 4.11 -16.20
C PRO A 85 -7.40 3.86 -16.75
N GLY A 86 -6.49 4.78 -16.45
CA GLY A 86 -5.08 4.64 -16.80
C GLY A 86 -4.18 5.50 -15.93
N LEU A 87 -2.90 5.52 -16.31
CA LEU A 87 -1.87 6.32 -15.67
C LEU A 87 -1.11 7.11 -16.73
N ASN A 88 -0.95 8.41 -16.52
CA ASN A 88 0.04 9.19 -17.24
C ASN A 88 1.34 9.15 -16.45
N ILE A 89 2.36 8.48 -17.00
CA ILE A 89 3.67 8.30 -16.37
C ILE A 89 4.68 9.03 -17.23
N ASN A 90 5.34 10.04 -16.66
CA ASN A 90 6.33 10.88 -17.35
C ASN A 90 5.85 11.48 -18.68
N GLY A 91 4.54 11.75 -18.81
CA GLY A 91 3.94 12.34 -20.01
C GLY A 91 3.28 11.33 -20.95
N THR A 92 3.51 10.03 -20.78
CA THR A 92 2.91 8.98 -21.61
C THR A 92 1.72 8.34 -20.90
N ASN A 93 0.60 8.19 -21.60
CA ASN A 93 -0.58 7.48 -21.09
C ASN A 93 -0.39 5.97 -21.24
N HIS A 94 -0.67 5.23 -20.18
CA HIS A 94 -0.68 3.78 -20.15
C HIS A 94 -2.04 3.28 -19.65
N PRO A 95 -2.68 2.32 -20.35
CA PRO A 95 -3.77 1.54 -19.76
C PRO A 95 -3.25 0.71 -18.58
N LEU A 96 -4.15 0.22 -17.71
CA LEU A 96 -3.78 -0.58 -16.53
C LEU A 96 -3.43 -2.04 -16.88
N ASP A 97 -2.35 -2.20 -17.64
CA ASP A 97 -1.79 -3.48 -18.06
C ASP A 97 -0.28 -3.57 -17.73
N GLU A 98 0.39 -4.57 -18.31
CA GLU A 98 1.84 -4.80 -18.16
C GLU A 98 2.67 -3.57 -18.55
N THR A 99 2.20 -2.75 -19.48
CA THR A 99 2.91 -1.54 -19.92
C THR A 99 2.89 -0.46 -18.85
N ALA A 100 1.76 -0.27 -18.15
CA ALA A 100 1.70 0.61 -16.99
C ALA A 100 2.58 0.08 -15.85
N PHE A 101 2.53 -1.22 -15.57
CA PHE A 101 3.35 -1.83 -14.53
C PHE A 101 4.85 -1.61 -14.79
N THR A 102 5.29 -1.88 -16.02
CA THR A 102 6.67 -1.67 -16.45
C THR A 102 7.07 -0.20 -16.36
N ALA A 103 6.19 0.71 -16.82
CA ALA A 103 6.44 2.15 -16.75
C ALA A 103 6.49 2.67 -15.30
N LEU A 104 5.71 2.11 -14.38
CA LEU A 104 5.74 2.45 -12.95
C LEU A 104 7.11 2.08 -12.34
N LYS A 105 7.61 0.87 -12.60
CA LYS A 105 8.95 0.45 -12.15
C LYS A 105 10.06 1.32 -12.75
N ALA A 106 9.90 1.76 -14.00
CA ALA A 106 10.88 2.56 -14.72
C ALA A 106 10.71 4.09 -14.56
N ALA A 107 9.75 4.56 -13.76
CA ALA A 107 9.41 5.99 -13.70
C ALA A 107 10.57 6.88 -13.21
N GLY A 108 11.49 6.32 -12.42
CA GLY A 108 12.66 6.99 -11.85
C GLY A 108 12.32 7.92 -10.68
N GLU A 109 13.33 8.33 -9.91
CA GLU A 109 13.11 9.12 -8.68
C GLU A 109 12.45 10.48 -8.90
N LYS A 110 12.66 11.08 -10.09
CA LYS A 110 12.06 12.36 -10.49
C LYS A 110 10.77 12.16 -11.30
N GLY A 111 10.32 10.92 -11.43
CA GLY A 111 9.16 10.56 -12.20
C GLY A 111 7.88 11.19 -11.66
N VAL A 112 6.95 11.45 -12.57
CA VAL A 112 5.65 12.03 -12.29
C VAL A 112 4.57 11.09 -12.76
N ILE A 113 3.60 10.85 -11.88
CA ILE A 113 2.44 10.01 -12.15
C ILE A 113 1.19 10.88 -12.03
N LYS A 114 0.23 10.68 -12.93
CA LYS A 114 -1.13 11.21 -12.81
C LYS A 114 -2.12 10.11 -13.13
N ILE A 115 -3.27 10.15 -12.48
CA ILE A 115 -4.38 9.25 -12.76
C ILE A 115 -5.13 9.80 -13.97
N THR A 116 -5.50 8.92 -14.90
CA THR A 116 -6.28 9.30 -16.07
C THR A 116 -7.63 8.58 -16.09
N SER A 117 -8.60 9.24 -16.72
CA SER A 117 -9.88 8.67 -17.12
C SER A 117 -10.15 9.17 -18.54
N MET A 118 -10.57 8.28 -19.44
CA MET A 118 -10.73 8.60 -20.88
C MET A 118 -9.50 9.32 -21.45
N ASN A 119 -8.30 8.82 -21.10
CA ASN A 119 -7.00 9.37 -21.50
C ASN A 119 -6.68 10.81 -21.04
N SER A 120 -7.53 11.41 -20.20
CA SER A 120 -7.33 12.74 -19.63
C SER A 120 -6.91 12.67 -18.18
N ALA A 121 -5.92 13.45 -17.77
CA ALA A 121 -5.47 13.49 -16.39
C ALA A 121 -6.54 14.11 -15.49
N ILE A 122 -6.97 13.37 -14.46
CA ILE A 122 -7.97 13.81 -13.48
C ILE A 122 -7.37 14.23 -12.14
N SER A 123 -6.08 13.93 -11.92
CA SER A 123 -5.35 14.26 -10.70
C SER A 123 -4.26 15.30 -10.93
N LYS A 124 -3.78 15.91 -9.84
CA LYS A 124 -2.48 16.58 -9.81
C LYS A 124 -1.34 15.54 -9.84
N LYS A 125 -0.10 16.06 -9.85
CA LYS A 125 1.12 15.26 -9.99
C LYS A 125 1.43 14.51 -8.70
N PHE A 126 1.59 13.20 -8.79
CA PHE A 126 2.19 12.36 -7.75
C PHE A 126 3.67 12.14 -8.06
N SER A 127 4.47 11.95 -7.01
CA SER A 127 5.90 11.65 -7.14
C SER A 127 6.12 10.15 -7.26
N ALA A 128 6.96 9.73 -8.21
CA ALA A 128 7.44 8.35 -8.30
C ALA A 128 8.64 8.06 -7.36
N LYS A 129 9.05 9.00 -6.51
CA LYS A 129 10.22 8.83 -5.64
C LYS A 129 10.04 7.66 -4.67
N GLY A 130 10.86 6.62 -4.84
CA GLY A 130 10.82 5.37 -4.07
C GLY A 130 9.89 4.29 -4.64
N LEU A 131 9.18 4.56 -5.74
CA LEU A 131 8.30 3.56 -6.37
C LEU A 131 9.07 2.38 -6.96
N GLY A 132 10.23 2.64 -7.56
CA GLY A 132 11.09 1.59 -8.10
C GLY A 132 11.57 0.62 -7.03
N ASP A 133 11.90 1.14 -5.84
CA ASP A 133 12.32 0.34 -4.68
C ASP A 133 11.13 -0.44 -4.10
N ALA A 134 9.96 0.20 -4.01
CA ALA A 134 8.74 -0.47 -3.56
C ALA A 134 8.43 -1.68 -4.45
N LEU A 135 8.45 -1.51 -5.77
CA LEU A 135 8.08 -2.56 -6.72
C LEU A 135 9.25 -3.42 -7.18
N ALA A 136 10.42 -3.34 -6.54
CA ALA A 136 11.66 -3.97 -7.01
C ALA A 136 11.48 -5.47 -7.27
N ASP A 137 10.94 -6.18 -6.28
CA ASP A 137 10.76 -7.63 -6.28
C ASP A 137 9.41 -8.07 -6.89
N SER A 138 8.49 -7.15 -7.15
CA SER A 138 7.20 -7.46 -7.77
C SER A 138 7.32 -7.61 -9.28
N THR A 139 6.68 -8.63 -9.85
CA THR A 139 6.55 -8.85 -11.29
C THR A 139 5.13 -8.62 -11.77
N TRP A 140 4.95 -8.48 -13.09
CA TRP A 140 3.60 -8.44 -13.65
C TRP A 140 2.87 -9.77 -13.44
N GLN A 141 3.59 -10.89 -13.53
CA GLN A 141 3.06 -12.24 -13.32
C GLN A 141 2.51 -12.41 -11.92
N ASP A 142 3.17 -11.87 -10.89
CA ASP A 142 2.64 -11.85 -9.53
C ASP A 142 1.25 -11.19 -9.48
N CYS A 143 1.03 -10.18 -10.33
CA CYS A 143 -0.24 -9.47 -10.37
C CYS A 143 -1.38 -10.20 -11.04
N ILE A 144 -1.07 -11.02 -12.06
CA ILE A 144 -2.09 -11.64 -12.92
C ILE A 144 -2.28 -13.14 -12.66
N SER A 145 -1.34 -13.80 -11.98
CA SER A 145 -1.33 -15.24 -11.76
C SER A 145 -2.00 -15.61 -10.44
N HIS A 146 -3.34 -15.59 -10.43
CA HIS A 146 -4.17 -16.00 -9.28
C HIS A 146 -5.23 -17.03 -9.68
#